data_AF-A0A9W9ZH95-F1
#
_entry.id   AF-A0A9W9ZH95-F1
#
_cell.length_a   1.000
_cell.length_b   1.000
_cell.length_c   1.000
_cell.angle_alpha   90.00
_cell.angle_beta   90.00
_cell.angle_gamma   90.00
#
_symmetry.space_group_name_H-M   'P 1'
#
loop_
_entity.id
_entity.type
_entity.pdbx_description
1 polymer ?
#
loop_
_entity_poly.entity_id
_entity_poly.type
_entity_poly.pdbx_seq_one_letter_code
_entity_poly.pdbx_strand_id
1 'polypeptide(L)'
;MKKASLLALLLIGLFFVSSVVKAKSDVECSLKADNKECGPRKHCVKTADNNKYHCVCKPGYVANGDSCKDVDECKNKETRIKCKEKGATCENKLGSYKCKCPKGYAMHHSKHVCEDYDECEHMELCHLKAICHNTRGSYRCTCMHGFAGDGEECVEDIAYKQKQKIRLIIMIGGAAGGGVLLIIALIAFCCCARKRNKKEKDGEKLEKMESTLSEYGQDWESSEDSDEDVSD
;
A
#
# COMPACT_ATOMS: atom_id res chain seq x y z
N MET A 1 -7.94 54.47 -1.39
CA MET A 1 -7.84 53.36 -0.42
C MET A 1 -8.52 53.72 0.91
N LYS A 2 -9.86 53.73 1.02
CA LYS A 2 -10.58 53.95 2.30
C LYS A 2 -11.91 53.19 2.44
N LYS A 3 -12.33 52.39 1.45
CA LYS A 3 -13.63 51.68 1.47
C LYS A 3 -13.59 50.29 2.11
N ALA A 4 -12.41 49.70 2.33
CA ALA A 4 -12.26 48.38 2.95
C ALA A 4 -12.43 48.38 4.49
N SER A 5 -12.47 49.56 5.13
CA SER A 5 -12.46 49.69 6.59
C SER A 5 -13.86 49.58 7.23
N LEU A 6 -14.91 50.02 6.54
CA LEU A 6 -16.27 50.02 7.12
C LEU A 6 -16.89 48.62 7.17
N LEU A 7 -16.68 47.80 6.14
CA LEU A 7 -17.20 46.43 6.11
C LEU A 7 -16.52 45.54 7.17
N ALA A 8 -15.21 45.74 7.37
CA ALA A 8 -14.45 45.03 8.40
C ALA A 8 -14.93 45.41 9.82
N LEU A 9 -15.17 46.71 10.08
CA LEU A 9 -15.72 47.16 11.37
C LEU A 9 -17.15 46.65 11.61
N LEU A 10 -17.98 46.55 10.57
CA LEU A 10 -19.32 45.96 10.66
C LEU A 10 -19.28 44.46 10.93
N LEU A 11 -18.38 43.70 10.28
CA LEU A 11 -18.21 42.27 10.53
C LEU A 11 -17.65 41.98 11.92
N ILE A 12 -16.68 42.78 12.39
CA ILE A 12 -16.17 42.73 13.76
C ILE A 12 -17.30 43.02 14.75
N GLY A 13 -18.09 44.08 14.50
CA GLY A 13 -19.26 44.42 15.33
C GLY A 13 -20.29 43.29 15.40
N LEU A 14 -20.65 42.68 14.27
CA LEU A 14 -21.57 41.53 14.22
C LEU A 14 -21.03 40.31 14.97
N PHE A 15 -19.73 40.04 14.88
CA PHE A 15 -19.07 38.94 15.59
C PHE A 15 -19.06 39.18 17.11
N PHE A 16 -18.74 40.40 17.56
CA PHE A 16 -18.78 40.79 18.97
C PHE A 16 -20.21 40.73 19.53
N VAL A 17 -21.20 41.27 18.80
CA VAL A 17 -22.61 41.19 19.19
C VAL A 17 -23.07 39.73 19.29
N SER A 18 -22.73 38.89 18.32
CA SER A 18 -23.08 37.45 18.36
C SER A 18 -22.43 36.71 19.52
N SER A 19 -21.17 37.01 19.83
CA SER A 19 -20.43 36.41 20.94
C SER A 19 -20.99 36.84 22.31
N VAL A 20 -21.36 38.12 22.45
CA VAL A 20 -22.01 38.66 23.66
C VAL A 20 -23.42 38.09 23.85
N VAL A 21 -24.18 37.95 22.76
CA VAL A 21 -25.52 37.33 22.79
C VAL A 21 -25.43 35.85 23.18
N LYS A 22 -24.45 35.10 22.64
CA LYS A 22 -24.18 33.71 23.02
C LYS A 22 -23.87 33.59 24.52
N ALA A 23 -22.95 34.41 25.03
CA ALA A 23 -22.57 34.41 26.44
C ALA A 23 -23.75 34.72 27.38
N LYS A 24 -24.64 35.66 27.00
CA LYS A 24 -25.84 35.99 27.77
C LYS A 24 -26.83 34.82 27.83
N SER A 25 -27.02 34.09 26.73
CA SER A 25 -27.91 32.93 26.68
C SER A 25 -27.42 31.74 27.51
N ASP A 26 -26.10 31.54 27.57
CA ASP A 26 -25.49 30.45 28.34
C ASP A 26 -25.56 30.74 29.86
N VAL A 27 -25.40 32.00 30.29
CA VAL A 27 -25.57 32.44 31.70
C VAL A 27 -27.02 32.31 32.19
N GLU A 28 -28.01 32.60 31.35
CA GLU A 28 -29.42 32.49 31.72
C GLU A 28 -29.86 31.02 31.94
N CYS A 29 -29.25 30.07 31.25
CA CYS A 29 -29.55 28.66 31.42
C CYS A 29 -29.10 28.12 32.80
N SER A 30 -27.89 28.49 33.23
CA SER A 30 -27.32 28.03 34.51
C SER A 30 -28.11 28.46 35.74
N LEU A 31 -28.90 29.54 35.64
CA LEU A 31 -29.64 30.11 36.75
C LEU A 31 -31.12 29.68 36.79
N LYS A 32 -31.70 29.21 35.68
CA LYS A 32 -33.17 29.06 35.53
C LYS A 32 -33.66 27.68 35.09
N ALA A 33 -32.77 26.78 34.70
CA ALA A 33 -33.10 25.36 34.51
C ALA A 33 -32.86 24.59 35.82
N ASP A 34 -33.70 24.79 36.85
CA ASP A 34 -33.67 24.07 38.14
C ASP A 34 -32.26 23.71 38.66
N ASN A 35 -31.31 24.66 38.59
CA ASN A 35 -29.92 24.52 39.02
C ASN A 35 -29.17 23.25 38.52
N LYS A 36 -29.56 22.69 37.37
CA LYS A 36 -28.96 21.46 36.83
C LYS A 36 -28.40 21.71 35.44
N GLU A 37 -27.08 21.57 35.32
CA GLU A 37 -26.41 21.47 34.03
C GLU A 37 -27.11 20.41 33.15
N CYS A 38 -27.45 20.77 31.91
CA CYS A 38 -28.08 19.82 31.01
C CYS A 38 -27.18 18.59 30.87
N GLY A 39 -27.74 17.40 31.11
CA GLY A 39 -27.00 16.13 31.04
C GLY A 39 -26.32 15.88 29.68
N PRO A 40 -25.54 14.81 29.56
CA PRO A 40 -24.74 14.55 28.36
C PRO A 40 -25.59 14.57 27.08
N ARG A 41 -25.05 15.21 26.03
CA ARG A 41 -25.68 15.36 24.70
C ARG A 41 -27.01 16.13 24.70
N LYS A 42 -27.29 16.89 25.75
CA LYS A 42 -28.38 17.89 25.78
C LYS A 42 -27.82 19.30 25.63
N HIS A 43 -28.65 20.22 25.16
CA HIS A 43 -28.42 21.65 25.31
C HIS A 43 -29.67 22.31 25.86
N CYS A 44 -29.46 23.48 26.43
CA CYS A 44 -30.53 24.29 26.96
C CYS A 44 -31.22 25.06 25.84
N VAL A 45 -32.53 25.19 25.91
CA VAL A 45 -33.31 26.09 25.06
C VAL A 45 -34.27 26.90 25.90
N LYS A 46 -34.53 28.10 25.42
CA LYS A 46 -35.52 29.01 25.97
C LYS A 46 -36.84 28.80 25.25
N THR A 47 -37.89 28.51 26.00
CA THR A 47 -39.26 28.36 25.48
C THR A 47 -39.77 29.74 25.05
N ALA A 48 -40.38 29.83 23.86
CA ALA A 48 -40.90 31.09 23.33
C ALA A 48 -42.10 31.61 24.16
N ASP A 49 -42.91 30.71 24.71
CA ASP A 49 -44.24 31.06 25.23
C ASP A 49 -44.25 31.57 26.68
N ASN A 50 -43.28 31.16 27.50
CA ASN A 50 -43.28 31.43 28.94
C ASN A 50 -41.91 31.86 29.49
N ASN A 51 -40.93 32.13 28.62
CA ASN A 51 -39.59 32.56 29.02
C ASN A 51 -38.88 31.53 29.95
N LYS A 52 -39.32 30.25 29.95
CA LYS A 52 -38.77 29.14 30.76
C LYS A 52 -37.67 28.41 30.00
N TYR A 53 -36.66 27.91 30.72
CA TYR A 53 -35.54 27.16 30.16
C TYR A 53 -35.77 25.65 30.37
N HIS A 54 -35.48 24.85 29.37
CA HIS A 54 -35.53 23.39 29.47
C HIS A 54 -34.41 22.75 28.63
N CYS A 55 -34.02 21.52 28.99
CA CYS A 55 -32.97 20.78 28.28
C CYS A 55 -33.58 19.92 27.17
N VAL A 56 -33.10 20.08 25.95
CA VAL A 56 -33.45 19.24 24.79
C VAL A 56 -32.20 18.51 24.28
N CYS A 57 -32.39 17.45 23.50
CA CYS A 57 -31.27 16.77 22.86
C CYS A 57 -30.56 17.68 21.86
N LYS A 58 -29.22 17.57 21.78
CA LYS A 58 -28.43 18.26 20.76
C LYS A 58 -28.85 17.81 19.36
N PRO A 59 -28.66 18.65 18.31
CA PRO A 59 -28.84 18.22 16.93
C PRO A 59 -28.10 16.90 16.64
N GLY A 60 -28.74 16.02 15.88
CA GLY A 60 -28.24 14.65 15.64
C GLY A 60 -28.56 13.64 16.75
N TYR A 61 -29.31 14.03 17.77
CA TYR A 61 -29.78 13.14 18.83
C TYR A 61 -31.29 13.20 19.00
N VAL A 62 -31.89 12.09 19.42
CA VAL A 62 -33.32 11.94 19.73
C VAL A 62 -33.51 11.54 21.20
N ALA A 63 -34.64 11.96 21.76
CA ALA A 63 -34.99 11.63 23.14
C ALA A 63 -35.19 10.12 23.32
N ASN A 64 -34.60 9.57 24.38
CA ASN A 64 -34.71 8.18 24.77
C ASN A 64 -34.83 8.13 26.30
N GLY A 65 -36.07 8.28 26.80
CA GLY A 65 -36.33 8.56 28.22
C GLY A 65 -35.65 9.86 28.65
N ASP A 66 -34.92 9.81 29.77
CA ASP A 66 -34.15 10.94 30.28
C ASP A 66 -32.80 11.14 29.56
N SER A 67 -32.46 10.29 28.59
CA SER A 67 -31.20 10.35 27.85
C SER A 67 -31.38 10.79 26.40
N CYS A 68 -30.29 11.13 25.73
CA CYS A 68 -30.28 11.43 24.30
C CYS A 68 -29.52 10.34 23.55
N LYS A 69 -30.22 9.65 22.66
CA LYS A 69 -29.66 8.63 21.80
C LYS A 69 -29.27 9.24 20.46
N ASP A 70 -28.13 8.82 19.96
CA ASP A 70 -27.64 9.20 18.63
C ASP A 70 -28.63 8.78 17.53
N VAL A 71 -28.86 9.67 16.57
CA VAL A 71 -29.62 9.34 15.37
C VAL A 71 -28.68 8.66 14.39
N ASP A 72 -29.02 7.45 13.96
CA ASP A 72 -28.28 6.80 12.89
C ASP A 72 -28.80 7.26 11.53
N GLU A 73 -28.22 8.33 10.98
CA GLU A 73 -28.66 8.86 9.69
C GLU A 73 -28.41 7.88 8.54
N CYS A 74 -27.54 6.88 8.71
CA CYS A 74 -27.28 5.85 7.71
C CYS A 74 -28.39 4.81 7.59
N LYS A 75 -29.33 4.76 8.54
CA LYS A 75 -30.58 3.98 8.37
C LYS A 75 -31.53 4.66 7.39
N ASN A 76 -31.40 5.96 7.18
CA ASN A 76 -32.20 6.69 6.19
C ASN A 76 -31.69 6.37 4.77
N LYS A 77 -32.62 5.94 3.89
CA LYS A 77 -32.31 5.59 2.50
C LYS A 77 -31.80 6.79 1.69
N GLU A 78 -32.39 7.97 1.88
CA GLU A 78 -32.01 9.20 1.19
C GLU A 78 -30.57 9.61 1.54
N THR A 79 -30.19 9.54 2.83
CA THR A 79 -28.82 9.79 3.28
C THR A 79 -27.82 8.84 2.62
N ARG A 80 -28.14 7.54 2.58
CA ARG A 80 -27.29 6.54 1.90
C ARG A 80 -27.15 6.82 0.41
N ILE A 81 -28.23 7.22 -0.26
CA ILE A 81 -28.20 7.58 -1.69
C ILE A 81 -27.30 8.80 -1.90
N LYS A 82 -27.43 9.86 -1.09
CA LYS A 82 -26.57 11.05 -1.16
C LYS A 82 -25.08 10.73 -1.01
N CYS A 83 -24.71 9.78 -0.13
CA CYS A 83 -23.32 9.33 -0.05
C CYS A 83 -22.92 8.49 -1.26
N LYS A 84 -23.80 7.60 -1.73
CA LYS A 84 -23.52 6.72 -2.88
C LYS A 84 -23.32 7.50 -4.18
N GLU A 85 -24.08 8.57 -4.41
CA GLU A 85 -23.91 9.48 -5.55
C GLU A 85 -22.53 10.14 -5.59
N LYS A 86 -21.89 10.26 -4.42
CA LYS A 86 -20.52 10.78 -4.27
C LYS A 86 -19.45 9.69 -4.36
N GLY A 87 -19.82 8.44 -4.67
CA GLY A 87 -18.91 7.29 -4.63
C GLY A 87 -18.50 6.87 -3.22
N ALA A 88 -19.23 7.30 -2.19
CA ALA A 88 -18.91 7.07 -0.78
C ALA A 88 -19.91 6.13 -0.10
N THR A 89 -19.51 5.61 1.06
CA THR A 89 -20.38 4.85 1.96
C THR A 89 -20.79 5.71 3.16
N CYS A 90 -22.04 5.58 3.61
CA CYS A 90 -22.49 6.30 4.80
C CYS A 90 -21.86 5.69 6.05
N GLU A 91 -21.26 6.53 6.90
CA GLU A 91 -20.72 6.15 8.19
C GLU A 91 -21.37 7.02 9.29
N ASN A 92 -22.13 6.37 10.18
CA ASN A 92 -22.76 7.06 11.30
C ASN A 92 -21.71 7.53 12.32
N LYS A 93 -21.89 8.73 12.88
CA LYS A 93 -21.04 9.32 13.90
C LYS A 93 -21.90 9.87 15.03
N LEU A 94 -21.30 10.10 16.19
CA LEU A 94 -22.05 10.63 17.32
C LEU A 94 -22.49 12.08 17.04
N GLY A 95 -23.79 12.29 16.85
CA GLY A 95 -24.44 13.57 16.57
C GLY A 95 -24.45 14.01 15.11
N SER A 96 -24.02 13.16 14.18
CA SER A 96 -24.00 13.44 12.74
C SER A 96 -23.62 12.18 11.94
N TYR A 97 -23.50 12.29 10.63
CA TYR A 97 -22.92 11.26 9.78
C TYR A 97 -21.83 11.85 8.88
N LYS A 98 -21.02 10.97 8.31
CA LYS A 98 -20.13 11.35 7.21
C LYS A 98 -20.20 10.34 6.06
N CYS A 99 -20.03 10.85 4.85
CA CYS A 99 -19.83 10.00 3.69
C CYS A 99 -18.33 9.66 3.61
N LYS A 100 -17.99 8.39 3.83
CA LYS A 100 -16.61 7.87 3.82
C LYS A 100 -16.25 7.31 2.45
N CYS A 101 -15.19 7.83 1.85
CA CYS A 101 -14.65 7.29 0.61
C CYS A 101 -14.07 5.88 0.80
N PRO A 102 -14.04 5.05 -0.26
CA PRO A 102 -13.32 3.78 -0.27
C PRO A 102 -11.84 3.94 0.11
N LYS A 103 -11.18 2.84 0.49
CA LYS A 103 -9.73 2.86 0.75
C LYS A 103 -8.97 3.27 -0.52
N GLY A 104 -7.99 4.17 -0.39
CA GLY A 104 -7.23 4.72 -1.52
C GLY A 104 -7.93 5.85 -2.28
N TYR A 105 -9.08 6.34 -1.76
CA TYR A 105 -9.82 7.44 -2.36
C TYR A 105 -10.01 8.58 -1.36
N ALA A 106 -9.98 9.82 -1.85
CA ALA A 106 -10.20 11.03 -1.07
C ALA A 106 -11.36 11.87 -1.64
N MET A 107 -12.01 12.65 -0.78
CA MET A 107 -13.09 13.54 -1.20
C MET A 107 -12.51 14.76 -1.91
N HIS A 108 -12.80 14.92 -3.20
CA HIS A 108 -12.33 16.09 -3.96
C HIS A 108 -12.98 17.38 -3.43
N HIS A 109 -12.16 18.40 -3.12
CA HIS A 109 -12.60 19.63 -2.45
C HIS A 109 -13.74 20.36 -3.18
N SER A 110 -13.66 20.50 -4.51
CA SER A 110 -14.66 21.26 -5.29
C SER A 110 -15.89 20.45 -5.69
N LYS A 111 -15.71 19.20 -6.16
CA LYS A 111 -16.79 18.37 -6.70
C LYS A 111 -17.55 17.59 -5.63
N HIS A 112 -16.98 17.44 -4.42
CA HIS A 112 -17.52 16.63 -3.34
C HIS A 112 -17.85 15.18 -3.77
N VAL A 113 -17.00 14.60 -4.61
CA VAL A 113 -17.04 13.18 -4.99
C VAL A 113 -15.72 12.51 -4.61
N CYS A 114 -15.75 11.21 -4.36
CA CYS A 114 -14.55 10.43 -4.09
C CYS A 114 -13.77 10.25 -5.39
N GLU A 115 -12.51 10.71 -5.38
CA GLU A 115 -11.55 10.52 -6.45
C GLU A 115 -10.35 9.74 -5.90
N ASP A 116 -9.65 9.09 -6.82
CA ASP A 116 -8.45 8.33 -6.51
C ASP A 116 -7.43 9.25 -5.82
N TYR A 117 -6.89 8.81 -4.69
CA TYR A 117 -5.89 9.61 -3.97
C TYR A 117 -4.52 9.25 -4.50
N ASP A 118 -3.93 10.13 -5.31
CA ASP A 118 -2.62 9.87 -5.89
C ASP A 118 -1.53 9.90 -4.81
N GLU A 119 -1.17 8.72 -4.32
CA GLU A 119 -0.17 8.62 -3.26
C GLU A 119 1.23 9.03 -3.73
N CYS A 120 1.52 8.96 -5.04
CA CYS A 120 2.83 9.31 -5.61
C CYS A 120 3.07 10.82 -5.64
N GLU A 121 2.01 11.64 -5.75
CA GLU A 121 2.13 13.11 -5.72
C GLU A 121 2.21 13.67 -4.29
N HIS A 122 1.69 12.93 -3.31
CA HIS A 122 1.45 13.45 -1.97
C HIS A 122 2.33 12.81 -0.88
N MET A 123 3.01 11.70 -1.15
CA MET A 123 3.82 10.96 -0.17
C MET A 123 5.11 10.39 -0.79
N GLU A 124 6.17 10.29 0.01
CA GLU A 124 7.41 9.58 -0.36
C GLU A 124 7.34 8.12 0.11
N LEU A 125 6.75 7.25 -0.72
CA LEU A 125 6.44 5.86 -0.34
C LEU A 125 7.39 4.81 -0.92
N CYS A 126 7.99 5.10 -2.07
CA CYS A 126 8.86 4.16 -2.76
C CYS A 126 10.33 4.35 -2.36
N HIS A 127 11.14 3.31 -2.58
CA HIS A 127 12.58 3.43 -2.45
C HIS A 127 13.13 4.59 -3.30
N LEU A 128 14.22 5.24 -2.87
CA LEU A 128 14.87 6.33 -3.61
C LEU A 128 15.29 5.92 -5.04
N LYS A 129 15.47 4.63 -5.28
CA LYS A 129 15.83 4.03 -6.58
C LYS A 129 14.68 3.30 -7.25
N ALA A 130 13.44 3.67 -6.91
CA ALA A 130 12.22 3.17 -7.50
C ALA A 130 11.38 4.31 -8.08
N ILE A 131 10.55 3.96 -9.05
CA ILE A 131 9.54 4.84 -9.65
C ILE A 131 8.20 4.49 -9.02
N CYS A 132 7.51 5.50 -8.51
CA CYS A 132 6.13 5.37 -8.05
C CYS A 132 5.17 5.42 -9.23
N HIS A 133 4.22 4.50 -9.25
CA HIS A 133 3.12 4.46 -10.22
C HIS A 133 1.80 4.46 -9.46
N ASN A 134 1.03 5.54 -9.62
CA ASN A 134 -0.31 5.59 -9.07
C ASN A 134 -1.22 4.57 -9.78
N THR A 135 -2.11 3.95 -9.01
CA THR A 135 -3.08 2.97 -9.50
C THR A 135 -4.44 3.23 -8.85
N ARG A 136 -5.53 2.68 -9.38
CA ARG A 136 -6.84 2.92 -8.77
C ARG A 136 -6.93 2.31 -7.36
N GLY A 137 -7.03 3.16 -6.36
CA GLY A 137 -7.16 2.85 -4.94
C GLY A 137 -5.85 2.44 -4.24
N SER A 138 -4.69 2.64 -4.87
CA SER A 138 -3.37 2.28 -4.34
C SER A 138 -2.25 2.83 -5.22
N TYR A 139 -1.01 2.58 -4.87
CA TYR A 139 0.16 2.76 -5.72
C TYR A 139 0.93 1.46 -5.89
N ARG A 140 1.90 1.45 -6.81
CA ARG A 140 2.95 0.43 -6.89
C ARG A 140 4.31 1.08 -7.12
N CYS A 141 5.34 0.50 -6.54
CA CYS A 141 6.71 0.91 -6.74
C CYS A 141 7.42 -0.08 -7.67
N THR A 142 8.26 0.41 -8.58
CA THR A 142 9.11 -0.44 -9.40
C THR A 142 10.54 0.07 -9.40
N CYS A 143 11.52 -0.78 -9.09
CA CYS A 143 12.92 -0.40 -9.13
C CYS A 143 13.33 0.15 -10.50
N MET A 144 14.14 1.22 -10.49
CA MET A 144 14.69 1.84 -11.69
C MET A 144 15.62 0.86 -12.43
N HIS A 145 15.89 1.14 -13.71
CA HIS A 145 16.80 0.33 -14.50
C HIS A 145 18.18 0.15 -13.83
N GLY A 146 18.65 -1.09 -13.77
CA GLY A 146 19.88 -1.45 -13.07
C GLY A 146 19.71 -1.75 -11.58
N PHE A 147 18.48 -1.75 -11.08
CA PHE A 147 18.14 -2.15 -9.72
C PHE A 147 17.08 -3.25 -9.73
N ALA A 148 17.07 -4.07 -8.68
CA ALA A 148 16.11 -5.15 -8.45
C ALA A 148 15.62 -5.12 -6.99
N GLY A 149 14.40 -5.59 -6.77
CA GLY A 149 13.72 -5.55 -5.48
C GLY A 149 12.20 -5.44 -5.66
N ASP A 150 11.50 -5.15 -4.58
CA ASP A 150 10.05 -4.99 -4.55
C ASP A 150 9.58 -3.54 -4.79
N GLY A 151 10.53 -2.60 -4.86
CA GLY A 151 10.25 -1.18 -5.05
C GLY A 151 10.17 -0.37 -3.75
N GLU A 152 10.02 -1.02 -2.59
CA GLU A 152 10.22 -0.42 -1.27
C GLU A 152 11.69 -0.53 -0.85
N GLU A 153 12.35 -1.62 -1.25
CA GLU A 153 13.79 -1.78 -1.22
C GLU A 153 14.31 -2.09 -2.64
N CYS A 154 15.37 -1.40 -3.06
CA CYS A 154 16.00 -1.65 -4.36
C CYS A 154 17.52 -1.70 -4.23
N VAL A 155 18.08 -2.86 -4.58
CA VAL A 155 19.52 -3.13 -4.62
C VAL A 155 20.02 -3.17 -6.06
N GLU A 156 21.33 -2.99 -6.26
CA GLU A 156 21.89 -3.06 -7.61
C GLU A 156 21.65 -4.42 -8.26
N ASP A 157 21.14 -4.42 -9.49
CA ASP A 157 20.97 -5.62 -10.28
C ASP A 157 22.27 -5.95 -11.03
N ILE A 158 23.06 -6.84 -10.42
CA ILE A 158 24.33 -7.31 -10.96
C ILE A 158 24.11 -8.05 -12.30
N ALA A 159 23.01 -8.80 -12.44
CA ALA A 159 22.70 -9.52 -13.67
C ALA A 159 22.37 -8.55 -14.82
N TYR A 160 21.63 -7.48 -14.53
CA TYR A 160 21.40 -6.39 -15.48
C TYR A 160 22.71 -5.72 -15.92
N LYS A 161 23.63 -5.41 -14.99
CA LYS A 161 24.96 -4.85 -15.32
C LYS A 161 25.78 -5.79 -16.21
N GLN A 162 25.78 -7.10 -15.94
CA GLN A 162 26.48 -8.08 -16.79
C GLN A 162 25.86 -8.18 -18.19
N LYS A 163 24.53 -8.19 -18.29
CA LYS A 163 23.81 -8.19 -19.57
C LYS A 163 24.08 -6.93 -20.38
N GLN A 164 24.14 -5.76 -19.75
CA GLN A 164 24.50 -4.49 -20.39
C GLN A 164 25.94 -4.53 -20.93
N LYS A 165 26.90 -5.05 -20.15
CA LYS A 165 28.28 -5.24 -20.61
C LYS A 165 28.38 -6.21 -21.80
N ILE A 166 27.69 -7.36 -21.72
CA ILE A 166 27.64 -8.34 -22.82
C ILE A 166 26.99 -7.73 -24.07
N ARG A 167 25.89 -6.98 -23.92
CA ARG A 167 25.24 -6.26 -25.03
C ARG A 167 26.21 -5.28 -25.69
N LEU A 168 26.95 -4.51 -24.90
CA LEU A 168 27.94 -3.57 -25.43
C LEU A 168 29.06 -4.28 -26.19
N ILE A 169 29.58 -5.40 -25.66
CA ILE A 169 30.59 -6.23 -26.34
C ILE A 169 30.04 -6.79 -27.67
N ILE A 170 28.79 -7.26 -27.68
CA ILE A 170 28.14 -7.75 -28.91
C ILE A 170 27.95 -6.61 -29.92
N MET A 171 27.56 -5.41 -29.49
CA MET A 171 27.38 -4.27 -30.41
C MET A 171 28.71 -3.78 -31.00
N ILE A 172 29.80 -3.77 -30.21
CA ILE A 172 31.15 -3.45 -30.70
C ILE A 172 31.68 -4.58 -31.60
N GLY A 173 31.41 -5.85 -31.25
CA GLY A 173 31.80 -7.03 -32.03
C GLY A 173 30.93 -7.28 -33.27
N GLY A 174 29.76 -6.66 -33.38
CA GLY A 174 28.80 -6.84 -34.48
C GLY A 174 29.25 -6.24 -35.81
N ALA A 175 30.25 -5.36 -35.80
CA ALA A 175 30.85 -4.82 -37.02
C ALA A 175 31.97 -5.72 -37.60
N ALA A 176 32.50 -6.71 -36.84
CA ALA A 176 33.67 -7.49 -37.29
C ALA A 176 33.75 -8.97 -36.84
N GLY A 177 32.88 -9.46 -35.94
CA GLY A 177 33.11 -10.71 -35.19
C GLY A 177 32.13 -11.87 -35.41
N GLY A 178 31.05 -11.67 -36.18
CA GLY A 178 30.04 -12.72 -36.39
C GLY A 178 30.58 -13.97 -37.10
N GLY A 179 31.50 -13.78 -38.05
CA GLY A 179 32.15 -14.89 -38.77
C GLY A 179 33.13 -15.68 -37.90
N VAL A 180 33.91 -15.00 -37.04
CA VAL A 180 34.95 -15.65 -36.24
C VAL A 180 34.34 -16.52 -35.13
N LEU A 181 33.26 -16.08 -34.48
CA LEU A 181 32.57 -16.91 -33.48
C LEU A 181 31.83 -18.10 -34.10
N LEU A 182 31.25 -17.94 -35.30
CA LEU A 182 30.69 -19.08 -36.04
C LEU A 182 31.78 -20.07 -36.47
N ILE A 183 32.93 -19.58 -36.94
CA ILE A 183 34.06 -20.43 -37.31
C ILE A 183 34.63 -21.15 -36.08
N ILE A 184 34.80 -20.47 -34.94
CA ILE A 184 35.25 -21.10 -33.69
C ILE A 184 34.22 -22.12 -33.20
N ALA A 185 32.92 -21.83 -33.28
CA ALA A 185 31.86 -22.78 -32.92
C ALA A 185 31.81 -24.00 -33.86
N LEU A 186 32.02 -23.81 -35.17
CA LEU A 186 32.10 -24.90 -36.15
C LEU A 186 33.37 -25.74 -35.96
N ILE A 187 34.52 -25.11 -35.67
CA ILE A 187 35.76 -25.83 -35.35
C ILE A 187 35.60 -26.60 -34.04
N ALA A 188 35.00 -26.01 -33.00
CA ALA A 188 34.74 -26.67 -31.73
C ALA A 188 33.75 -27.84 -31.89
N PHE A 189 32.68 -27.68 -32.68
CA PHE A 189 31.72 -28.74 -32.96
C PHE A 189 32.37 -29.89 -33.75
N CYS A 190 33.17 -29.58 -34.78
CA CYS A 190 33.96 -30.57 -35.52
C CYS A 190 34.99 -31.30 -34.64
N CYS A 191 35.66 -30.59 -33.74
CA CYS A 191 36.61 -31.17 -32.78
C CYS A 191 35.92 -32.04 -31.73
N CYS A 192 34.76 -31.61 -31.21
CA CYS A 192 33.95 -32.38 -30.26
C CYS A 192 33.33 -33.63 -30.90
N ALA A 193 32.85 -33.55 -32.15
CA ALA A 193 32.36 -34.70 -32.92
C ALA A 193 33.47 -35.72 -33.17
N ARG A 194 34.69 -35.28 -33.53
CA ARG A 194 35.87 -36.16 -33.63
C ARG A 194 36.27 -36.78 -32.28
N LYS A 195 36.11 -36.05 -31.17
CA LYS A 195 36.45 -36.54 -29.82
C LYS A 195 35.43 -37.54 -29.29
N ARG A 196 34.15 -37.44 -29.65
CA ARG A 196 33.12 -38.47 -29.39
C ARG A 196 33.44 -39.77 -30.13
N ASN A 197 33.74 -39.70 -31.43
CA ASN A 197 34.11 -40.88 -32.22
C ASN A 197 35.40 -41.56 -31.74
N LYS A 198 36.30 -40.82 -31.06
CA LYS A 198 37.51 -41.38 -30.45
C LYS A 198 37.23 -42.03 -29.09
N LYS A 199 36.39 -41.42 -28.24
CA LYS A 199 35.96 -42.01 -26.97
C LYS A 199 35.16 -43.31 -27.15
N GLU A 200 34.36 -43.40 -28.22
CA GLU A 200 33.59 -44.61 -28.55
C GLU A 200 34.51 -45.78 -28.92
N LYS A 201 35.56 -45.52 -29.72
CA LYS A 201 36.59 -46.52 -30.07
C LYS A 201 37.53 -46.90 -28.92
N ASP A 202 37.83 -45.97 -28.02
CA ASP A 202 38.69 -46.23 -26.87
C ASP A 202 37.92 -46.93 -25.73
N GLY A 203 36.60 -46.70 -25.60
CA GLY A 203 35.71 -47.36 -24.64
C GLY A 203 35.44 -48.84 -24.97
N GLU A 204 35.19 -49.17 -26.24
CA GLU A 204 35.02 -50.56 -26.70
C GLU A 204 36.31 -51.40 -26.49
N LYS A 205 37.47 -50.74 -26.45
CA LYS A 205 38.76 -51.39 -26.17
C LYS A 205 39.00 -51.63 -24.66
N LEU A 206 38.42 -50.80 -23.79
CA LEU A 206 38.54 -50.91 -22.33
C LEU A 206 37.61 -51.99 -21.76
N GLU A 207 36.35 -52.08 -22.21
CA GLU A 207 35.41 -53.15 -21.81
C GLU A 207 35.94 -54.55 -22.16
N LYS A 208 36.66 -54.66 -23.29
CA LYS A 208 37.27 -55.93 -23.71
C LYS A 208 38.42 -56.35 -22.79
N MET A 209 39.16 -55.40 -22.20
CA MET A 209 40.21 -55.67 -21.21
C MET A 209 39.64 -55.98 -19.82
N GLU A 210 38.57 -55.30 -19.40
CA GLU A 210 37.93 -55.53 -18.08
C GLU A 210 37.24 -56.90 -18.00
N SER A 211 36.62 -57.38 -19.08
CA SER A 211 36.05 -58.75 -19.10
C SER A 211 37.12 -59.85 -18.98
N THR A 212 38.37 -59.59 -19.38
CA THR A 212 39.47 -60.55 -19.27
C THR A 212 40.09 -60.57 -17.87
N LEU A 213 39.96 -59.48 -17.10
CA LEU A 213 40.50 -59.35 -15.73
C LEU A 213 39.55 -59.90 -14.66
N SER A 214 38.23 -59.87 -14.90
CA SER A 214 37.23 -60.36 -13.94
C SER A 214 37.20 -61.89 -13.79
N GLU A 215 37.75 -62.66 -14.75
CA GLU A 215 37.80 -64.13 -14.66
C GLU A 215 38.92 -64.63 -13.73
N TYR A 216 39.86 -63.76 -13.33
CA TYR A 216 41.03 -64.11 -12.50
C TYR A 216 40.91 -63.69 -11.01
N GLY A 217 39.85 -62.97 -10.60
CA GLY A 217 39.79 -62.26 -9.31
C GLY A 217 38.92 -62.86 -8.19
N GLN A 218 38.27 -64.01 -8.37
CA GLN A 218 37.26 -64.51 -7.41
C GLN A 218 37.77 -65.38 -6.25
N ASP A 219 39.09 -65.49 -6.03
CA ASP A 219 39.64 -66.41 -5.00
C ASP A 219 40.02 -65.78 -3.65
N TRP A 220 39.89 -64.45 -3.43
CA TRP A 220 40.70 -63.78 -2.39
C TRP A 220 40.02 -62.95 -1.28
N GLU A 221 38.69 -62.96 -1.09
CA GLU A 221 38.09 -62.17 0.01
C GLU A 221 37.00 -62.95 0.78
N SER A 222 37.44 -63.68 1.80
CA SER A 222 36.59 -64.26 2.85
C SER A 222 37.38 -64.24 4.17
N SER A 223 37.70 -63.06 4.66
CA SER A 223 38.17 -62.86 6.04
C SER A 223 38.15 -61.38 6.39
N GLU A 224 37.60 -61.09 7.57
CA GLU A 224 37.76 -59.86 8.39
C GLU A 224 36.56 -58.88 8.38
N ASP A 225 35.59 -59.18 9.27
CA ASP A 225 34.76 -58.20 9.96
C ASP A 225 34.85 -58.51 11.48
N SER A 226 35.47 -57.63 12.28
CA SER A 226 35.08 -57.40 13.67
C SER A 226 35.67 -56.09 14.25
N ASP A 227 34.87 -55.47 15.11
CA ASP A 227 35.21 -54.53 16.20
C ASP A 227 35.34 -53.03 15.82
N GLU A 228 34.87 -52.04 16.58
CA GLU A 228 34.18 -51.92 17.88
C GLU A 228 33.74 -50.44 18.00
N ASP A 229 32.57 -50.13 18.59
CA ASP A 229 32.17 -48.75 18.96
C ASP A 229 31.95 -48.67 20.48
N VAL A 230 32.79 -47.88 21.18
CA VAL A 230 32.61 -47.43 22.56
C VAL A 230 33.01 -45.96 22.64
N SER A 231 32.12 -45.08 23.10
CA SER A 231 32.46 -43.97 24.00
C SER A 231 31.22 -43.23 24.52
N ASP A 232 31.36 -42.82 25.78
CA ASP A 232 30.41 -42.15 26.69
C ASP A 232 29.86 -40.79 26.19
#